data_AF-A0A1W9TSF6-F1
#
_entry.id   AF-A0A1W9TSF6-F1
#
_cell.length_a   1.000
_cell.length_b   1.000
_cell.length_c   1.000
_cell.angle_alpha   90.00
_cell.angle_beta   90.00
_cell.angle_gamma   90.00
#
_symmetry.space_group_name_H-M   'P 1'
#
loop_
_entity.id
_entity.type
_entity.pdbx_description
1 polymer ?
#
loop_
_entity_poly.entity_id
_entity_poly.type
_entity_poly.pdbx_seq_one_letter_code
_entity_poly.pdbx_strand_id
1 'polypeptide(L)'
;MKKNIIIFGGLLLLFLSPTNSTADTTPYGYPIKDPYAATVVGTPPKYQANLPKNIRLKTMKLDVFKNRTIPDIFWYDEKFEYSLAYQKKKAPLIFIIAGTGASYQSSKMLILQKAFFKAGFHVVSISSPTYENFIITASNTHVPGNIADDAKDLYHLMELIRNQIKHFIKISEFYLTGYSLGGFQAAFVTRLDEKKGSFNFNKVLMINPPVSMYNSVEILDKMLINNIPKGPDGLNDLYEELLHKFIKFYKHTNHVYLDRNFLYSAYKEIRPDNSNLAALVGVSFRFSSTNMIFTSDVMSNAGFIVPKNTVLSPYDSLTDYFKVTLQVSFMDYFDKLLYPYLKSKNPDCTKQEVIDLMSLKSIENYLIATKKISLVTNADDLILLPGDISYLSEVFGDRAKIYPWGGHCGNIGYKSNIEYMINYFQIKDNRHGE
;
A
#
# COMPACT_ATOMS: atom_id res chain seq x y z
N MET A 1 -47.47 -71.45 -38.43
CA MET A 1 -47.39 -69.98 -38.22
C MET A 1 -46.06 -69.66 -37.56
N LYS A 2 -45.13 -69.05 -38.32
CA LYS A 2 -43.82 -68.59 -37.84
C LYS A 2 -44.03 -67.37 -36.94
N LYS A 3 -43.42 -67.34 -35.75
CA LYS A 3 -43.24 -66.11 -34.98
C LYS A 3 -41.78 -65.99 -34.54
N ASN A 4 -41.25 -64.82 -34.88
CA ASN A 4 -39.85 -64.44 -34.88
C ASN A 4 -39.33 -64.18 -33.47
N ILE A 5 -38.09 -64.58 -33.24
CA ILE A 5 -37.24 -64.10 -32.15
C ILE A 5 -36.73 -62.71 -32.56
N ILE A 6 -37.08 -61.67 -31.80
CA ILE A 6 -36.46 -60.35 -31.90
C ILE A 6 -35.73 -60.09 -30.58
N ILE A 7 -34.41 -60.02 -30.70
CA ILE A 7 -33.46 -59.61 -29.66
C ILE A 7 -33.56 -58.09 -29.53
N PHE A 8 -33.89 -57.58 -28.35
CA PHE A 8 -33.77 -56.14 -28.04
C PHE A 8 -32.48 -55.91 -27.25
N GLY A 9 -31.51 -55.24 -27.89
CA GLY A 9 -30.29 -54.77 -27.27
C GLY A 9 -30.57 -53.60 -26.33
N GLY A 10 -30.09 -53.69 -25.09
CA GLY A 10 -30.12 -52.59 -24.13
C GLY A 10 -29.01 -51.59 -24.42
N LEU A 11 -29.39 -50.35 -24.72
CA LEU A 11 -28.50 -49.20 -24.85
C LEU A 11 -28.13 -48.71 -23.43
N LEU A 12 -26.88 -48.88 -23.02
CA LEU A 12 -26.35 -48.41 -21.75
C LEU A 12 -26.00 -46.91 -21.87
N LEU A 13 -26.87 -46.02 -21.38
CA LEU A 13 -26.60 -44.58 -21.26
C LEU A 13 -25.72 -44.33 -20.03
N LEU A 14 -24.43 -44.07 -20.26
CA LEU A 14 -23.47 -43.57 -19.28
C LEU A 14 -23.83 -42.12 -18.92
N PHE A 15 -24.40 -41.92 -17.72
CA PHE A 15 -24.53 -40.59 -17.12
C PHE A 15 -23.17 -40.12 -16.58
N LEU A 16 -22.48 -39.29 -17.36
CA LEU A 16 -21.38 -38.46 -16.89
C LEU A 16 -21.95 -37.44 -15.89
N SER A 17 -21.62 -37.60 -14.61
CA SER A 17 -21.95 -36.61 -13.58
C SER A 17 -21.00 -35.42 -13.69
N PRO A 18 -21.48 -34.17 -13.81
CA PRO A 18 -20.61 -33.01 -13.74
C PRO A 18 -20.08 -32.88 -12.31
N THR A 19 -18.76 -32.81 -12.16
CA THR A 19 -18.09 -32.42 -10.93
C THR A 19 -18.41 -30.95 -10.65
N ASN A 20 -19.46 -30.71 -9.87
CA ASN A 20 -19.71 -29.39 -9.31
C ASN A 20 -18.56 -29.05 -8.35
N SER A 21 -17.73 -28.10 -8.78
CA SER A 21 -16.85 -27.37 -7.87
C SER A 21 -17.74 -26.72 -6.81
N THR A 22 -17.58 -27.11 -5.55
CA THR A 22 -18.29 -26.48 -4.43
C THR A 22 -17.76 -25.05 -4.30
N ALA A 23 -18.46 -24.11 -4.94
CA ALA A 23 -18.38 -22.72 -4.56
C ALA A 23 -18.70 -22.64 -3.07
N ASP A 24 -17.75 -22.14 -2.28
CA ASP A 24 -17.97 -21.91 -0.85
C ASP A 24 -19.09 -20.86 -0.72
N THR A 25 -20.31 -21.33 -0.47
CA THR A 25 -21.54 -20.53 -0.37
C THR A 25 -21.66 -19.80 0.97
N THR A 26 -20.61 -19.83 1.80
CA THR A 26 -20.59 -19.12 3.07
C THR A 26 -20.61 -17.61 2.80
N PRO A 27 -21.64 -16.87 3.26
CA PRO A 27 -21.70 -15.42 3.08
C PRO A 27 -20.46 -14.77 3.66
N TYR A 28 -19.89 -13.80 2.94
CA TYR A 28 -18.71 -13.07 3.40
C TYR A 28 -19.00 -12.40 4.76
N GLY A 29 -18.28 -12.82 5.81
CA GLY A 29 -18.64 -12.53 7.21
C GLY A 29 -18.08 -11.23 7.81
N TYR A 30 -17.46 -10.35 7.02
CA TYR A 30 -16.90 -9.10 7.53
C TYR A 30 -18.02 -8.15 8.01
N PRO A 31 -17.96 -7.58 9.22
CA PRO A 31 -19.12 -6.93 9.86
C PRO A 31 -19.43 -5.51 9.38
N ILE A 32 -18.46 -4.76 8.85
CA ILE A 32 -18.64 -3.33 8.51
C ILE A 32 -18.86 -3.21 7.01
N LYS A 33 -20.09 -2.91 6.61
CA LYS A 33 -20.49 -2.75 5.19
C LYS A 33 -20.32 -1.34 4.63
N ASP A 34 -20.28 -0.32 5.50
CA ASP A 34 -20.00 1.03 5.06
C ASP A 34 -18.50 1.16 4.72
N PRO A 35 -18.14 1.55 3.48
CA PRO A 35 -16.75 1.51 3.03
C PRO A 35 -15.88 2.55 3.75
N TYR A 36 -16.42 3.71 4.11
CA TYR A 36 -15.68 4.72 4.88
C TYR A 36 -15.41 4.24 6.30
N ALA A 37 -16.42 3.69 6.99
CA ALA A 37 -16.28 3.12 8.31
C ALA A 37 -15.29 1.96 8.30
N ALA A 38 -15.34 1.08 7.30
CA ALA A 38 -14.38 -0.01 7.18
C ALA A 38 -12.95 0.51 7.02
N THR A 39 -12.75 1.51 6.16
CA THR A 39 -11.44 2.13 5.89
C THR A 39 -10.82 2.81 7.12
N VAL A 40 -11.66 3.47 7.91
CA VAL A 40 -11.25 4.25 9.08
C VAL A 40 -11.04 3.36 10.31
N VAL A 41 -12.05 2.53 10.64
CA VAL A 41 -12.03 1.70 11.85
C VAL A 41 -11.15 0.48 11.68
N GLY A 42 -11.11 -0.08 10.47
CA GLY A 42 -10.52 -1.37 10.21
C GLY A 42 -11.33 -2.51 10.83
N THR A 43 -10.69 -3.69 10.87
CA THR A 43 -11.34 -4.92 11.35
C THR A 43 -11.54 -4.88 12.86
N PRO A 44 -12.77 -5.04 13.40
CA PRO A 44 -12.98 -5.06 14.84
C PRO A 44 -12.30 -6.26 15.52
N PRO A 45 -11.79 -6.13 16.76
CA PRO A 45 -10.98 -7.17 17.42
C PRO A 45 -11.56 -8.59 17.39
N LYS A 46 -12.87 -8.75 17.61
CA LYS A 46 -13.54 -10.09 17.58
C LYS A 46 -13.51 -10.78 16.22
N TYR A 47 -13.27 -10.04 15.13
CA TYR A 47 -13.18 -10.59 13.76
C TYR A 47 -11.73 -10.64 13.25
N GLN A 48 -10.77 -10.12 14.00
CA GLN A 48 -9.37 -10.14 13.61
C GLN A 48 -8.81 -11.57 13.63
N ALA A 49 -7.82 -11.82 12.77
CA ALA A 49 -7.02 -13.03 12.87
C ALA A 49 -6.34 -13.14 14.24
N ASN A 50 -6.24 -14.36 14.78
CA ASN A 50 -5.49 -14.60 16.00
C ASN A 50 -3.97 -14.50 15.73
N LEU A 51 -3.40 -13.33 15.95
CA LEU A 51 -1.99 -13.02 15.69
C LEU A 51 -1.15 -13.06 16.98
N PRO A 52 0.12 -13.49 16.90
CA PRO A 52 0.99 -13.52 18.07
C PRO A 52 1.19 -12.11 18.65
N LYS A 53 1.12 -12.00 19.98
CA LYS A 53 1.42 -10.74 20.70
C LYS A 53 2.87 -10.33 20.48
N ASN A 54 3.79 -11.29 20.65
CA ASN A 54 5.23 -11.12 20.50
C ASN A 54 5.75 -11.94 19.33
N ILE A 55 6.63 -11.35 18.52
CA ILE A 55 7.35 -12.01 17.45
C ILE A 55 8.84 -11.67 17.57
N ARG A 56 9.69 -12.44 16.90
CA ARG A 56 11.12 -12.16 16.87
C ARG A 56 11.40 -11.01 15.90
N LEU A 57 11.32 -9.78 16.40
CA LEU A 57 11.44 -8.55 15.64
C LEU A 57 12.77 -7.86 15.91
N LYS A 58 13.36 -7.28 14.86
CA LYS A 58 14.44 -6.30 14.96
C LYS A 58 14.12 -5.09 14.08
N THR A 59 14.32 -3.89 14.62
CA THR A 59 14.49 -2.69 13.80
C THR A 59 15.92 -2.67 13.28
N MET A 60 16.06 -2.47 11.98
CA MET A 60 17.32 -2.50 11.26
C MET A 60 17.51 -1.13 10.59
N LYS A 61 18.77 -0.71 10.46
CA LYS A 61 19.15 0.53 9.79
C LYS A 61 20.07 0.23 8.62
N LEU A 62 19.92 0.94 7.52
CA LEU A 62 20.71 0.78 6.32
C LEU A 62 21.16 2.14 5.77
N ASP A 63 22.42 2.21 5.38
CA ASP A 63 22.96 3.34 4.62
C ASP A 63 22.85 3.00 3.13
N VAL A 64 21.83 3.57 2.47
CA VAL A 64 21.52 3.27 1.06
C VAL A 64 22.49 4.01 0.14
N PHE A 65 22.77 5.28 0.49
CA PHE A 65 23.61 6.18 -0.29
C PHE A 65 24.69 6.79 0.59
N LYS A 66 25.87 6.16 0.61
CA LYS A 66 27.00 6.53 1.48
C LYS A 66 27.41 8.01 1.45
N ASN A 67 27.19 8.69 0.32
CA ASN A 67 27.58 10.09 0.11
C ASN A 67 26.39 11.04 0.10
N ARG A 68 25.21 10.60 0.57
CA ARG A 68 24.02 11.46 0.62
C ARG A 68 24.22 12.55 1.67
N THR A 69 24.01 13.80 1.25
CA THR A 69 23.88 14.92 2.18
C THR A 69 22.41 15.04 2.59
N ILE A 70 22.17 14.96 3.89
CA ILE A 70 20.84 15.12 4.48
C ILE A 70 20.82 16.50 5.16
N PRO A 71 19.89 17.41 4.80
CA PRO A 71 19.73 18.70 5.47
C PRO A 71 19.51 18.53 6.98
N ASP A 72 20.12 19.40 7.80
CA ASP A 72 20.11 19.28 9.26
C ASP A 72 18.70 19.23 9.87
N ILE A 73 17.70 19.85 9.22
CA ILE A 73 16.30 19.75 9.65
C ILE A 73 15.80 18.30 9.80
N PHE A 74 16.38 17.36 9.06
CA PHE A 74 16.08 15.92 9.12
C PHE A 74 17.04 15.12 10.02
N TRP A 75 17.59 15.74 11.06
CA TRP A 75 18.51 15.14 12.03
C TRP A 75 18.07 13.77 12.61
N TYR A 76 16.77 13.45 12.56
CA TYR A 76 16.20 12.22 13.08
C TYR A 76 16.25 11.03 12.09
N ASP A 77 16.50 11.28 10.80
CA ASP A 77 16.38 10.29 9.71
C ASP A 77 17.69 10.13 8.91
N GLU A 78 18.79 9.81 9.59
CA GLU A 78 20.11 9.64 8.93
C GLU A 78 20.26 8.34 8.12
N LYS A 79 19.45 7.32 8.41
CA LYS A 79 19.54 5.99 7.80
C LYS A 79 18.16 5.44 7.48
N PHE A 80 18.08 4.63 6.43
CA PHE A 80 16.85 3.96 6.10
C PHE A 80 16.50 2.95 7.20
N GLU A 81 15.30 3.06 7.75
CA GLU A 81 14.82 2.15 8.78
C GLU A 81 13.81 1.15 8.21
N TYR A 82 13.99 -0.11 8.58
CA TYR A 82 13.05 -1.18 8.26
C TYR A 82 12.97 -2.17 9.42
N SER A 83 11.98 -3.06 9.38
CA SER A 83 11.89 -4.13 10.38
C SER A 83 12.04 -5.51 9.77
N LEU A 84 12.68 -6.39 10.53
CA LEU A 84 12.91 -7.79 10.21
C LEU A 84 12.27 -8.68 11.29
N ALA A 85 11.21 -9.41 10.93
CA ALA A 85 10.72 -10.53 11.73
C ALA A 85 11.29 -11.84 11.15
N TYR A 86 11.98 -12.66 11.94
CA TYR A 86 12.76 -13.78 11.37
C TYR A 86 12.62 -15.11 12.11
N GLN A 87 12.62 -16.20 11.33
CA GLN A 87 12.60 -17.57 11.82
C GLN A 87 13.99 -18.02 12.29
N LYS A 88 14.04 -18.97 13.22
CA LYS A 88 15.29 -19.64 13.63
C LYS A 88 15.85 -20.56 12.53
N LYS A 89 14.96 -21.14 11.71
CA LYS A 89 15.29 -22.12 10.69
C LYS A 89 15.33 -21.48 9.29
N LYS A 90 15.80 -22.22 8.29
CA LYS A 90 15.65 -21.84 6.89
C LYS A 90 14.15 -21.66 6.58
N ALA A 91 13.79 -20.52 6.00
CA ALA A 91 12.42 -20.15 5.71
C ALA A 91 12.35 -19.23 4.48
N PRO A 92 11.19 -19.15 3.81
CA PRO A 92 10.99 -18.19 2.74
C PRO A 92 11.00 -16.76 3.30
N LEU A 93 11.42 -15.80 2.50
CA LEU A 93 11.37 -14.38 2.84
C LEU A 93 10.27 -13.70 2.04
N ILE A 94 9.42 -12.95 2.74
CA ILE A 94 8.44 -12.05 2.13
C ILE A 94 8.80 -10.59 2.44
N PHE A 95 8.90 -9.78 1.40
CA PHE A 95 8.95 -8.33 1.53
C PHE A 95 7.52 -7.77 1.54
N ILE A 96 7.28 -6.78 2.39
CA ILE A 96 6.01 -6.07 2.46
C ILE A 96 6.25 -4.57 2.26
N ILE A 97 5.66 -4.02 1.20
CA ILE A 97 5.72 -2.58 0.88
C ILE A 97 4.47 -1.88 1.45
N ALA A 98 4.69 -0.82 2.24
CA ALA A 98 3.60 -0.05 2.82
C ALA A 98 2.89 0.85 1.78
N GLY A 99 1.61 1.16 2.06
CA GLY A 99 0.81 2.10 1.27
C GLY A 99 1.17 3.57 1.53
N THR A 100 0.50 4.49 0.84
CA THR A 100 0.83 5.93 0.83
C THR A 100 1.05 6.51 2.22
N GLY A 101 2.18 7.19 2.41
CA GLY A 101 2.57 7.88 3.65
C GLY A 101 2.77 6.96 4.86
N ALA A 102 2.76 5.64 4.68
CA ALA A 102 2.82 4.72 5.79
C ALA A 102 4.24 4.24 6.07
N SER A 103 4.59 4.22 7.35
CA SER A 103 5.83 3.61 7.84
C SER A 103 5.72 2.07 7.92
N TYR A 104 6.87 1.42 8.00
CA TYR A 104 7.00 -0.01 8.32
C TYR A 104 6.36 -0.40 9.68
N GLN A 105 6.04 0.58 10.53
CA GLN A 105 5.41 0.39 11.85
C GLN A 105 3.89 0.64 11.85
N SER A 106 3.30 1.01 10.71
CA SER A 106 1.86 1.25 10.62
C SER A 106 1.04 0.03 11.03
N SER A 107 -0.18 0.24 11.54
CA SER A 107 -1.05 -0.84 12.05
C SER A 107 -1.25 -1.98 11.03
N LYS A 108 -1.40 -1.64 9.75
CA LYS A 108 -1.55 -2.61 8.64
C LYS A 108 -0.26 -3.41 8.42
N MET A 109 0.91 -2.75 8.48
CA MET A 109 2.21 -3.45 8.43
C MET A 109 2.38 -4.42 9.58
N LEU A 110 2.05 -4.01 10.80
CA LEU A 110 2.17 -4.90 11.96
C LEU A 110 1.24 -6.13 11.86
N ILE A 111 0.03 -5.95 11.34
CA ILE A 111 -0.92 -7.06 11.08
C ILE A 111 -0.31 -8.05 10.08
N LEU A 112 0.09 -7.56 8.89
CA LEU A 112 0.66 -8.43 7.86
C LEU A 112 1.97 -9.08 8.31
N GLN A 113 2.83 -8.34 8.99
CA GLN A 113 4.09 -8.85 9.51
C GLN A 113 3.88 -10.00 10.49
N LYS A 114 2.98 -9.83 11.46
CA LYS A 114 2.65 -10.89 12.43
C LYS A 114 1.98 -12.08 11.76
N ALA A 115 1.13 -11.84 10.76
CA ALA A 115 0.46 -12.90 10.00
C ALA A 115 1.47 -13.78 9.23
N PHE A 116 2.33 -13.17 8.41
CA PHE A 116 3.32 -13.93 7.65
C PHE A 116 4.41 -14.53 8.54
N PHE A 117 4.82 -13.85 9.62
CA PHE A 117 5.72 -14.45 10.60
C PHE A 117 5.11 -15.69 11.25
N LYS A 118 3.84 -15.64 11.65
CA LYS A 118 3.10 -16.80 12.19
C LYS A 118 3.02 -17.94 11.16
N ALA A 119 2.89 -17.60 9.89
CA ALA A 119 2.86 -18.55 8.77
C ALA A 119 4.24 -19.14 8.40
N GLY A 120 5.31 -18.77 9.12
CA GLY A 120 6.64 -19.37 8.96
C GLY A 120 7.56 -18.62 8.00
N PHE A 121 7.24 -17.39 7.60
CA PHE A 121 8.11 -16.57 6.76
C PHE A 121 9.12 -15.78 7.61
N HIS A 122 10.29 -15.48 7.03
CA HIS A 122 11.00 -14.25 7.36
C HIS A 122 10.25 -13.09 6.71
N VAL A 123 10.10 -11.98 7.41
CA VAL A 123 9.32 -10.83 6.95
C VAL A 123 10.16 -9.58 7.04
N VAL A 124 10.28 -8.88 5.92
CA VAL A 124 10.86 -7.53 5.84
C VAL A 124 9.74 -6.54 5.58
N SER A 125 9.55 -5.57 6.46
CA SER A 125 8.55 -4.50 6.26
C SER A 125 9.25 -3.20 5.87
N ILE A 126 8.85 -2.61 4.75
CA ILE A 126 9.46 -1.44 4.11
C ILE A 126 8.44 -0.31 4.09
N SER A 127 8.84 0.87 4.59
CA SER A 127 8.02 2.10 4.50
C SER A 127 7.75 2.47 3.04
N SER A 128 6.66 3.17 2.79
CA SER A 128 6.32 3.61 1.43
C SER A 128 7.38 4.56 0.87
N PRO A 129 7.63 4.58 -0.45
CA PRO A 129 8.41 5.63 -1.11
C PRO A 129 7.88 7.05 -0.90
N THR A 130 6.64 7.19 -0.44
CA THR A 130 6.01 8.48 -0.08
C THR A 130 6.15 8.83 1.41
N TYR A 131 6.82 7.99 2.21
CA TYR A 131 7.10 8.22 3.62
C TYR A 131 8.43 8.94 3.80
N GLU A 132 8.52 9.88 4.75
CA GLU A 132 9.65 10.80 4.92
C GLU A 132 11.00 10.07 5.01
N ASN A 133 11.14 9.04 5.86
CA ASN A 133 12.39 8.29 5.98
C ASN A 133 12.84 7.68 4.65
N PHE A 134 11.91 7.21 3.80
CA PHE A 134 12.26 6.69 2.47
C PHE A 134 12.72 7.82 1.55
N ILE A 135 11.99 8.92 1.49
CA ILE A 135 12.35 10.08 0.65
C ILE A 135 13.76 10.56 1.03
N ILE A 136 14.01 10.76 2.32
CA ILE A 136 15.26 11.28 2.87
C ILE A 136 16.42 10.33 2.59
N THR A 137 16.25 9.01 2.76
CA THR A 137 17.40 8.10 2.85
C THR A 137 17.51 7.08 1.70
N ALA A 138 16.42 6.78 1.00
CA ALA A 138 16.34 5.68 0.03
C ALA A 138 15.81 6.06 -1.36
N SER A 139 15.19 7.23 -1.52
CA SER A 139 14.76 7.73 -2.84
C SER A 139 15.91 8.41 -3.56
N ASN A 140 16.31 7.93 -4.72
CA ASN A 140 17.39 8.53 -5.52
C ASN A 140 17.03 9.93 -6.04
N THR A 141 15.76 10.18 -6.32
CA THR A 141 15.27 11.46 -6.86
C THR A 141 14.78 12.42 -5.78
N HIS A 142 14.39 11.88 -4.62
CA HIS A 142 13.63 12.57 -3.56
C HIS A 142 12.25 13.07 -4.00
N VAL A 143 11.82 12.76 -5.22
CA VAL A 143 10.56 13.20 -5.83
C VAL A 143 9.68 11.97 -6.06
N PRO A 144 8.88 11.55 -5.06
CA PRO A 144 8.07 10.34 -5.15
C PRO A 144 6.91 10.49 -6.13
N GLY A 145 6.46 9.37 -6.70
CA GLY A 145 5.30 9.31 -7.58
C GLY A 145 5.64 8.93 -9.02
N ASN A 146 6.92 8.96 -9.42
CA ASN A 146 7.35 8.30 -10.65
C ASN A 146 7.51 6.79 -10.39
N ILE A 147 6.51 6.01 -10.79
CA ILE A 147 6.49 4.57 -10.54
C ILE A 147 7.74 3.83 -11.03
N ALA A 148 8.34 4.28 -12.14
CA ALA A 148 9.53 3.64 -12.68
C ALA A 148 10.78 3.89 -11.81
N ASP A 149 10.89 5.06 -11.19
CA ASP A 149 12.00 5.39 -10.30
C ASP A 149 11.75 4.82 -8.91
N ASP A 150 10.53 4.95 -8.38
CA ASP A 150 10.11 4.34 -7.10
C ASP A 150 10.37 2.82 -7.10
N ALA A 151 10.06 2.13 -8.19
CA ALA A 151 10.32 0.69 -8.31
C ALA A 151 11.82 0.35 -8.36
N LYS A 152 12.65 1.21 -8.97
CA LYS A 152 14.12 1.01 -8.98
C LYS A 152 14.70 1.21 -7.58
N ASP A 153 14.25 2.24 -6.87
CA ASP A 153 14.70 2.56 -5.52
C ASP A 153 14.29 1.45 -4.55
N LEU A 154 13.03 0.98 -4.61
CA LEU A 154 12.56 -0.17 -3.85
C LEU A 154 13.37 -1.43 -4.16
N TYR A 155 13.62 -1.74 -5.43
CA TYR A 155 14.38 -2.92 -5.83
C TYR A 155 15.82 -2.86 -5.30
N HIS A 156 16.49 -1.73 -5.47
CA HIS A 156 17.85 -1.50 -4.97
C HIS A 156 17.91 -1.64 -3.45
N LEU A 157 16.97 -1.02 -2.74
CA LEU A 157 16.86 -1.14 -1.29
C LEU A 157 16.66 -2.61 -0.86
N MET A 158 15.78 -3.36 -1.53
CA MET A 158 15.56 -4.78 -1.24
C MET A 158 16.85 -5.60 -1.45
N GLU A 159 17.68 -5.27 -2.45
CA GLU A 159 18.97 -5.94 -2.68
C GLU A 159 19.95 -5.67 -1.55
N LEU A 160 20.04 -4.41 -1.09
CA LEU A 160 20.86 -4.02 0.05
C LEU A 160 20.39 -4.70 1.34
N ILE A 161 19.08 -4.73 1.59
CA ILE A 161 18.48 -5.42 2.74
C ILE A 161 18.82 -6.92 2.68
N ARG A 162 18.63 -7.59 1.53
CA ARG A 162 19.01 -9.01 1.36
C ARG A 162 20.49 -9.22 1.69
N ASN A 163 21.36 -8.35 1.21
CA ASN A 163 22.79 -8.44 1.48
C ASN A 163 23.13 -8.21 2.96
N GLN A 164 22.44 -7.33 3.65
CA GLN A 164 22.61 -7.12 5.09
C GLN A 164 22.13 -8.35 5.87
N ILE A 165 20.96 -8.90 5.55
CA ILE A 165 20.31 -9.94 6.36
C ILE A 165 20.80 -11.37 6.07
N LYS A 166 21.39 -11.64 4.91
CA LYS A 166 21.83 -13.02 4.52
C LYS A 166 22.84 -13.64 5.51
N HIS A 167 23.56 -12.82 6.27
CA HIS A 167 24.48 -13.28 7.31
C HIS A 167 23.78 -13.64 8.63
N PHE A 168 22.55 -13.17 8.83
CA PHE A 168 21.76 -13.37 10.04
C PHE A 168 20.69 -14.45 9.91
N ILE A 169 20.19 -14.68 8.68
CA ILE A 169 19.08 -15.60 8.41
C ILE A 169 19.34 -16.49 7.20
N LYS A 170 18.73 -17.69 7.18
CA LYS A 170 18.76 -18.60 6.03
C LYS A 170 17.46 -18.45 5.23
N ILE A 171 17.57 -17.96 3.99
CA ILE A 171 16.44 -17.72 3.09
C ILE A 171 16.28 -18.92 2.13
N SER A 172 15.05 -19.39 1.90
CA SER A 172 14.77 -20.43 0.89
C SER A 172 14.29 -19.87 -0.45
N GLU A 173 13.38 -18.91 -0.43
CA GLU A 173 12.64 -18.38 -1.58
C GLU A 173 12.27 -16.91 -1.31
N PHE A 174 11.88 -16.18 -2.35
CA PHE A 174 11.48 -14.77 -2.25
C PHE A 174 10.03 -14.56 -2.67
N TYR A 175 9.32 -13.78 -1.87
CA TYR A 175 7.94 -13.37 -2.09
C TYR A 175 7.81 -11.87 -1.89
N LEU A 176 6.79 -11.29 -2.51
CA LEU A 176 6.52 -9.86 -2.43
C LEU A 176 5.03 -9.62 -2.19
N THR A 177 4.70 -8.68 -1.32
CA THR A 177 3.36 -8.15 -1.20
C THR A 177 3.40 -6.68 -0.81
N GLY A 178 2.28 -6.01 -0.93
CA GLY A 178 2.11 -4.64 -0.48
C GLY A 178 0.63 -4.28 -0.52
N TYR A 179 0.25 -3.24 0.22
CA TYR A 179 -1.12 -2.76 0.24
C TYR A 179 -1.23 -1.34 -0.32
N SER A 180 -2.36 -1.03 -0.95
CA SER A 180 -2.59 0.28 -1.58
C SER A 180 -1.48 0.61 -2.58
N LEU A 181 -0.84 1.77 -2.46
CA LEU A 181 0.35 2.15 -3.24
C LEU A 181 1.45 1.07 -3.23
N GLY A 182 1.71 0.41 -2.10
CA GLY A 182 2.70 -0.67 -2.03
C GLY A 182 2.30 -1.90 -2.83
N GLY A 183 1.00 -2.18 -2.96
CA GLY A 183 0.47 -3.24 -3.82
C GLY A 183 0.64 -2.91 -5.30
N PHE A 184 0.38 -1.66 -5.68
CA PHE A 184 0.67 -1.14 -7.02
C PHE A 184 2.18 -1.24 -7.33
N GLN A 185 3.04 -0.73 -6.45
CA GLN A 185 4.49 -0.78 -6.59
C GLN A 185 5.03 -2.21 -6.67
N ALA A 186 4.44 -3.16 -5.94
CA ALA A 186 4.85 -4.57 -6.02
C ALA A 186 4.77 -5.13 -7.45
N ALA A 187 3.77 -4.74 -8.24
CA ALA A 187 3.66 -5.18 -9.64
C ALA A 187 4.82 -4.67 -10.51
N PHE A 188 5.20 -3.40 -10.35
CA PHE A 188 6.29 -2.78 -11.11
C PHE A 188 7.67 -3.27 -10.64
N VAL A 189 7.86 -3.47 -9.33
CA VAL A 189 9.06 -4.11 -8.77
C VAL A 189 9.22 -5.51 -9.34
N THR A 190 8.14 -6.28 -9.45
CA THR A 190 8.18 -7.63 -10.05
C THR A 190 8.51 -7.57 -11.53
N ARG A 191 7.93 -6.65 -12.29
CA ARG A 191 8.28 -6.44 -13.70
C ARG A 191 9.75 -6.08 -13.89
N LEU A 192 10.32 -5.30 -12.98
CA LEU A 192 11.75 -4.98 -12.97
C LEU A 192 12.59 -6.21 -12.62
N ASP A 193 12.13 -7.03 -11.68
CA ASP A 193 12.78 -8.29 -11.29
C ASP A 193 12.87 -9.28 -12.45
N GLU A 194 11.87 -9.34 -13.36
CA GLU A 194 11.96 -10.21 -14.56
C GLU A 194 13.19 -9.90 -15.43
N LYS A 195 13.68 -8.65 -15.38
CA LYS A 195 14.86 -8.21 -16.15
C LYS A 195 16.15 -8.37 -15.36
N LYS A 196 16.12 -8.15 -14.05
CA LYS A 196 17.31 -8.13 -13.19
C LYS A 196 17.63 -9.47 -12.53
N GLY A 197 16.60 -10.25 -12.18
CA GLY A 197 16.71 -11.61 -11.67
C GLY A 197 17.32 -11.75 -10.27
N SER A 198 17.42 -10.68 -9.48
CA SER A 198 18.00 -10.75 -8.13
C SER A 198 17.11 -11.56 -7.19
N PHE A 199 15.78 -11.46 -7.28
CA PHE A 199 14.87 -12.18 -6.39
C PHE A 199 14.20 -13.37 -7.07
N ASN A 200 13.85 -13.24 -8.35
CA ASN A 200 13.00 -14.17 -9.07
C ASN A 200 11.74 -14.51 -8.26
N PHE A 201 10.96 -13.49 -7.88
CA PHE A 201 9.83 -13.67 -6.96
C PHE A 201 8.93 -14.83 -7.39
N ASN A 202 8.72 -15.79 -6.47
CA ASN A 202 7.93 -16.98 -6.74
C ASN A 202 6.44 -16.63 -6.87
N LYS A 203 5.95 -15.78 -5.95
CA LYS A 203 4.57 -15.26 -5.92
C LYS A 203 4.54 -13.84 -5.41
N VAL A 204 3.54 -13.09 -5.87
CA VAL A 204 3.34 -11.68 -5.55
C VAL A 204 1.87 -11.41 -5.32
N LEU A 205 1.53 -10.78 -4.18
CA LEU A 205 0.15 -10.44 -3.85
C LEU A 205 -0.03 -8.93 -3.72
N MET A 206 -0.89 -8.35 -4.56
CA MET A 206 -1.30 -6.95 -4.48
C MET A 206 -2.55 -6.84 -3.59
N ILE A 207 -2.52 -6.02 -2.54
CA ILE A 207 -3.66 -5.83 -1.62
C ILE A 207 -4.29 -4.46 -1.87
N ASN A 208 -5.55 -4.41 -2.30
CA ASN A 208 -6.29 -3.18 -2.61
C ASN A 208 -5.46 -2.17 -3.44
N PRO A 209 -4.84 -2.57 -4.56
CA PRO A 209 -4.05 -1.65 -5.36
C PRO A 209 -4.94 -0.60 -6.05
N PRO A 210 -4.48 0.66 -6.22
CA PRO A 210 -5.09 1.55 -7.19
C PRO A 210 -4.96 0.99 -8.62
N VAL A 211 -5.91 1.31 -9.50
CA VAL A 211 -5.73 1.11 -10.95
C VAL A 211 -4.90 2.26 -11.54
N SER A 212 -5.23 3.51 -11.18
CA SER A 212 -4.50 4.72 -11.56
C SER A 212 -4.15 5.50 -10.30
N MET A 213 -2.85 5.74 -10.06
CA MET A 213 -2.44 6.55 -8.91
C MET A 213 -3.03 7.95 -8.98
N TYR A 214 -3.05 8.57 -10.17
CA TYR A 214 -3.58 9.91 -10.39
C TYR A 214 -5.06 10.03 -10.01
N ASN A 215 -5.89 9.06 -10.45
CA ASN A 215 -7.31 9.07 -10.12
C ASN A 215 -7.54 8.83 -8.62
N SER A 216 -6.83 7.87 -8.04
CA SER A 216 -6.97 7.53 -6.62
C SER A 216 -6.62 8.70 -5.70
N VAL A 217 -5.55 9.44 -5.99
CA VAL A 217 -5.17 10.62 -5.19
C VAL A 217 -6.11 11.80 -5.42
N GLU A 218 -6.65 11.98 -6.62
CA GLU A 218 -7.69 12.99 -6.88
C GLU A 218 -8.97 12.72 -6.08
N ILE A 219 -9.40 11.45 -6.02
CA ILE A 219 -10.54 11.04 -5.19
C ILE A 219 -10.30 11.37 -3.71
N LEU A 220 -9.11 11.04 -3.18
CA LEU A 220 -8.74 11.30 -1.79
C LEU A 220 -8.66 12.80 -1.46
N ASP A 221 -8.15 13.63 -2.38
CA ASP A 221 -8.16 15.09 -2.23
C ASP A 221 -9.61 15.63 -2.18
N LYS A 222 -10.48 15.17 -3.07
CA LYS A 222 -11.90 15.54 -3.12
C LYS A 222 -12.66 15.09 -1.88
N MET A 223 -12.31 13.95 -1.27
CA MET A 223 -12.90 13.48 -0.01
C MET A 223 -12.68 14.46 1.14
N LEU A 224 -11.58 15.21 1.15
CA LEU A 224 -11.38 16.27 2.14
C LEU A 224 -12.23 17.49 1.78
N ILE A 225 -11.94 18.09 0.62
CA ILE A 225 -12.45 19.42 0.26
C ILE A 225 -13.98 19.45 0.16
N ASN A 226 -14.60 18.39 -0.36
CA ASN A 226 -16.05 18.36 -0.55
C ASN A 226 -16.82 18.13 0.77
N ASN A 227 -16.13 17.81 1.87
CA ASN A 227 -16.75 17.32 3.09
C ASN A 227 -16.37 18.12 4.34
N ILE A 228 -15.64 19.23 4.18
CA ILE A 228 -15.32 20.17 5.26
C ILE A 228 -16.16 21.44 5.16
N PRO A 229 -16.56 22.05 6.29
CA PRO A 229 -17.23 23.35 6.28
C PRO A 229 -16.40 24.38 5.53
N LYS A 230 -17.05 25.24 4.72
CA LYS A 230 -16.40 26.25 3.87
C LYS A 230 -15.45 25.70 2.77
N GLY A 231 -15.41 24.38 2.54
CA GLY A 231 -14.54 23.81 1.51
C GLY A 231 -13.07 24.16 1.73
N PRO A 232 -12.31 24.53 0.68
CA PRO A 232 -10.89 24.90 0.81
C PRO A 232 -10.63 25.98 1.88
N ASP A 233 -11.51 26.96 2.00
CA ASP A 233 -11.35 28.09 2.94
C ASP A 233 -11.46 27.67 4.42
N GLY A 234 -12.04 26.49 4.69
CA GLY A 234 -12.18 25.94 6.04
C GLY A 234 -11.04 25.03 6.48
N LEU A 235 -10.03 24.80 5.63
CA LEU A 235 -8.90 23.93 5.96
C LEU A 235 -8.14 24.42 7.19
N ASN A 236 -7.80 25.71 7.24
CA ASN A 236 -7.07 26.29 8.37
C ASN A 236 -7.84 26.10 9.69
N ASP A 237 -9.14 26.39 9.69
CA ASP A 237 -10.02 26.22 10.85
C ASP A 237 -10.00 24.76 11.34
N LEU A 238 -10.18 23.80 10.42
CA LEU A 238 -10.15 22.37 10.74
C LEU A 238 -8.79 21.94 11.32
N TYR A 239 -7.69 22.45 10.79
CA TYR A 239 -6.35 22.11 11.27
C TYR A 239 -6.04 22.72 12.63
N GLU A 240 -6.41 23.98 12.87
CA GLU A 240 -6.27 24.59 14.18
C GLU A 240 -7.07 23.81 15.23
N GLU A 241 -8.29 23.37 14.91
CA GLU A 241 -9.08 22.49 15.79
C GLU A 241 -8.35 21.15 16.08
N LEU A 242 -7.81 20.49 15.04
CA LEU A 242 -7.08 19.23 15.19
C LEU A 242 -5.77 19.39 15.98
N LEU A 243 -5.02 20.46 15.74
CA LEU A 243 -3.78 20.78 16.46
C LEU A 243 -4.04 21.11 17.93
N HIS A 244 -5.06 21.93 18.23
CA HIS A 244 -5.44 22.23 19.60
C HIS A 244 -5.81 20.95 20.37
N LYS A 245 -6.48 20.01 19.71
CA LYS A 245 -6.78 18.69 20.30
C LYS A 245 -5.52 17.86 20.47
N PHE A 246 -4.63 17.81 19.49
CA PHE A 246 -3.32 17.15 19.64
C PHE A 246 -2.54 17.69 20.84
N ILE A 247 -2.42 19.00 20.98
CA ILE A 247 -1.76 19.64 22.13
C ILE A 247 -2.43 19.24 23.44
N LYS A 248 -3.77 19.22 23.48
CA LYS A 248 -4.53 18.78 24.67
C LYS A 248 -4.24 17.32 25.02
N PHE A 249 -4.18 16.43 24.03
CA PHE A 249 -3.87 15.01 24.23
C PHE A 249 -2.41 14.78 24.65
N TYR A 250 -1.46 15.47 24.01
CA TYR A 250 -0.03 15.35 24.28
C TYR A 250 0.33 15.80 25.70
N LYS A 251 -0.40 16.75 26.28
CA LYS A 251 -0.26 17.13 27.70
C LYS A 251 -0.58 16.00 28.69
N HIS A 252 -1.21 14.91 28.23
CA HIS A 252 -1.62 13.78 29.08
C HIS A 252 -0.92 12.46 28.75
N THR A 253 -0.05 12.39 27.75
CA THR A 253 0.66 11.16 27.35
C THR A 253 2.07 11.45 26.84
N ASN A 254 3.08 10.72 27.32
CA ASN A 254 4.49 10.95 26.96
C ASN A 254 4.87 10.54 25.52
N HIS A 255 3.98 9.87 24.78
CA HIS A 255 4.20 9.48 23.39
C HIS A 255 2.87 9.44 22.62
N VAL A 256 2.66 10.38 21.69
CA VAL A 256 1.58 10.33 20.70
C VAL A 256 2.22 10.35 19.31
N TYR A 257 2.13 9.24 18.59
CA TYR A 257 2.35 9.27 17.15
C TYR A 257 1.11 9.91 16.50
N LEU A 258 1.31 10.91 15.64
CA LEU A 258 0.28 11.46 14.75
C LEU A 258 -0.06 10.42 13.66
N ASP A 259 -0.57 9.27 14.08
CA ASP A 259 -0.98 8.19 13.19
C ASP A 259 -2.48 8.30 12.87
N ARG A 260 -2.93 7.46 11.93
CA ARG A 260 -4.35 7.45 11.53
C ARG A 260 -5.30 7.17 12.71
N ASN A 261 -4.87 6.40 13.71
CA ASN A 261 -5.71 6.06 14.86
C ASN A 261 -5.87 7.26 15.80
N PHE A 262 -4.78 8.01 16.01
CA PHE A 262 -4.83 9.29 16.72
C PHE A 262 -5.72 10.28 15.97
N LEU A 263 -5.50 10.47 14.66
CA LEU A 263 -6.31 11.39 13.84
C LEU A 263 -7.80 11.01 13.86
N TYR A 264 -8.11 9.70 13.83
CA TYR A 264 -9.48 9.22 13.97
C TYR A 264 -10.10 9.56 15.32
N SER A 265 -9.37 9.30 16.41
CA SER A 265 -9.85 9.55 17.77
C SER A 265 -10.07 11.04 18.01
N ALA A 266 -9.12 11.88 17.58
CA ALA A 266 -9.22 13.33 17.66
C ALA A 266 -10.40 13.86 16.83
N TYR A 267 -10.57 13.39 15.60
CA TYR A 267 -11.68 13.82 14.73
C TYR A 267 -13.06 13.45 15.31
N LYS A 268 -13.22 12.22 15.81
CA LYS A 268 -14.47 11.77 16.44
C LYS A 268 -14.87 12.63 17.64
N GLU A 269 -13.90 13.11 18.41
CA GLU A 269 -14.18 13.98 19.55
C GLU A 269 -14.50 15.43 19.16
N ILE A 270 -14.03 15.90 18.00
CA ILE A 270 -14.34 17.25 17.49
C ILE A 270 -15.73 17.25 16.83
N ARG A 271 -16.07 16.18 16.09
CA ARG A 271 -17.32 16.07 15.33
C ARG A 271 -18.07 14.77 15.70
N PRO A 272 -18.67 14.68 16.90
CA PRO A 272 -19.36 13.47 17.36
C PRO A 272 -20.66 13.19 16.59
N ASP A 273 -21.37 14.23 16.18
CA ASP A 273 -22.57 14.14 15.33
C ASP A 273 -22.22 14.50 13.89
N ASN A 274 -22.61 13.65 12.93
CA ASN A 274 -22.22 13.76 11.51
C ASN A 274 -20.70 13.72 11.25
N SER A 275 -19.96 12.81 11.89
CA SER A 275 -18.57 12.55 11.52
C SER A 275 -18.52 12.10 10.06
N ASN A 276 -18.28 13.01 9.12
CA ASN A 276 -18.17 12.65 7.72
C ASN A 276 -16.87 11.84 7.57
N LEU A 277 -17.00 10.52 7.51
CA LEU A 277 -15.87 9.61 7.48
C LEU A 277 -15.04 9.78 6.20
N ALA A 278 -15.65 10.29 5.11
CA ALA A 278 -14.91 10.69 3.92
C ALA A 278 -13.94 11.84 4.22
N ALA A 279 -14.39 12.89 4.93
CA ALA A 279 -13.52 13.99 5.34
C ALA A 279 -12.33 13.49 6.16
N LEU A 280 -12.55 12.55 7.08
CA LEU A 280 -11.46 11.99 7.88
C LEU A 280 -10.45 11.18 7.05
N VAL A 281 -10.92 10.39 6.09
CA VAL A 281 -10.02 9.73 5.13
C VAL A 281 -9.19 10.77 4.40
N GLY A 282 -9.83 11.85 3.93
CA GLY A 282 -9.17 12.98 3.29
C GLY A 282 -8.17 13.71 4.19
N VAL A 283 -8.48 13.94 5.47
CA VAL A 283 -7.56 14.55 6.45
C VAL A 283 -6.33 13.68 6.64
N SER A 284 -6.50 12.37 6.87
CA SER A 284 -5.37 11.45 7.04
C SER A 284 -4.48 11.42 5.79
N PHE A 285 -5.09 11.49 4.60
CA PHE A 285 -4.34 11.59 3.35
C PHE A 285 -3.61 12.93 3.23
N ARG A 286 -4.25 14.08 3.52
CA ARG A 286 -3.63 15.41 3.44
C ARG A 286 -2.44 15.56 4.39
N PHE A 287 -2.51 15.02 5.61
CA PHE A 287 -1.34 15.01 6.51
C PHE A 287 -0.17 14.21 5.93
N SER A 288 -0.48 13.04 5.37
CA SER A 288 0.54 12.18 4.73
C SER A 288 1.17 12.88 3.53
N SER A 289 0.37 13.51 2.67
CA SER A 289 0.87 14.26 1.51
C SER A 289 1.61 15.53 1.92
N THR A 290 1.21 16.18 3.02
CA THR A 290 1.93 17.35 3.55
C THR A 290 3.37 17.01 3.92
N ASN A 291 3.57 15.93 4.69
CA ASN A 291 4.91 15.47 5.04
C ASN A 291 5.71 15.07 3.79
N MET A 292 5.07 14.35 2.85
CA MET A 292 5.70 13.95 1.59
C MET A 292 6.16 15.16 0.76
N ILE A 293 5.30 16.16 0.58
CA ILE A 293 5.57 17.35 -0.24
C ILE A 293 6.67 18.19 0.39
N PHE A 294 6.58 18.48 1.69
CA PHE A 294 7.63 19.24 2.39
C PHE A 294 8.98 18.53 2.31
N THR A 295 9.00 17.21 2.58
CA THR A 295 10.24 16.43 2.54
C THR A 295 10.84 16.39 1.14
N SER A 296 10.01 16.15 0.12
CA SER A 296 10.41 16.16 -1.28
C SER A 296 10.97 17.52 -1.69
N ASP A 297 10.30 18.61 -1.34
CA ASP A 297 10.72 19.97 -1.68
C ASP A 297 12.07 20.34 -1.06
N VAL A 298 12.27 20.06 0.23
CA VAL A 298 13.54 20.33 0.93
C VAL A 298 14.66 19.46 0.38
N MET A 299 14.44 18.15 0.22
CA MET A 299 15.48 17.22 -0.25
C MET A 299 15.86 17.44 -1.72
N SER A 300 14.91 17.84 -2.57
CA SER A 300 15.15 18.13 -3.98
C SER A 300 15.54 19.59 -4.24
N ASN A 301 15.46 20.46 -3.22
CA ASN A 301 15.64 21.90 -3.33
C ASN A 301 14.76 22.51 -4.45
N ALA A 302 13.51 22.03 -4.56
CA ALA A 302 12.63 22.38 -5.67
C ALA A 302 12.13 23.82 -5.62
N GLY A 303 11.97 24.40 -4.42
CA GLY A 303 11.54 25.79 -4.27
C GLY A 303 10.03 25.96 -4.25
N PHE A 304 9.27 24.89 -3.99
CA PHE A 304 7.81 24.87 -4.08
C PHE A 304 7.13 25.34 -2.79
N ILE A 305 7.62 24.89 -1.64
CA ILE A 305 7.14 25.30 -0.31
C ILE A 305 8.19 26.18 0.38
N VAL A 306 9.42 25.69 0.40
CA VAL A 306 10.59 26.32 0.99
C VAL A 306 11.37 27.02 -0.12
N PRO A 307 11.70 28.32 -0.01
CA PRO A 307 12.46 29.00 -1.04
C PRO A 307 13.79 28.28 -1.34
N LYS A 308 14.20 28.27 -2.62
CA LYS A 308 15.43 27.58 -3.04
C LYS A 308 16.64 28.04 -2.24
N ASN A 309 17.49 27.09 -1.89
CA ASN A 309 18.74 27.27 -1.13
C ASN A 309 18.54 27.78 0.30
N THR A 310 17.31 27.75 0.83
CA THR A 310 17.09 27.97 2.26
C THR A 310 17.69 26.79 3.03
N VAL A 311 18.55 27.10 3.99
CA VAL A 311 19.11 26.11 4.93
C VAL A 311 18.25 26.13 6.18
N LEU A 312 17.55 25.04 6.44
CA LEU A 312 16.72 24.88 7.64
C LEU A 312 17.51 24.14 8.72
N SER A 313 17.59 24.73 9.90
CA SER A 313 18.19 24.15 11.10
C SER A 313 17.15 23.36 11.92
N PRO A 314 17.58 22.42 12.79
CA PRO A 314 16.69 21.73 13.74
C PRO A 314 15.88 22.65 14.67
N TYR A 315 16.26 23.94 14.77
CA TYR A 315 15.66 24.91 15.68
C TYR A 315 14.72 25.89 14.97
N ASP A 316 14.63 25.84 13.63
CA ASP A 316 13.76 26.72 12.88
C ASP A 316 12.30 26.30 13.03
N SER A 317 11.41 27.30 13.11
CA SER A 317 9.97 27.03 13.14
C SER A 317 9.49 26.59 11.76
N LEU A 318 8.96 25.37 11.67
CA LEU A 318 8.32 24.86 10.44
C LEU A 318 6.84 25.27 10.32
N THR A 319 6.32 26.09 11.23
CA THR A 319 4.89 26.40 11.34
C THR A 319 4.31 26.97 10.04
N ASP A 320 4.99 27.93 9.42
CA ASP A 320 4.47 28.59 8.22
C ASP A 320 4.57 27.67 7.00
N TYR A 321 5.67 26.92 6.85
CA TYR A 321 5.79 25.90 5.81
C TYR A 321 4.72 24.83 5.93
N PHE A 322 4.43 24.38 7.15
CA PHE A 322 3.36 23.44 7.42
C PHE A 322 1.99 24.01 7.02
N LYS A 323 1.65 25.24 7.44
CA LYS A 323 0.39 25.91 7.05
C LYS A 323 0.25 26.04 5.54
N VAL A 324 1.31 26.43 4.84
CA VAL A 324 1.30 26.54 3.38
C VAL A 324 1.10 25.17 2.74
N THR A 325 1.84 24.16 3.19
CA THR A 325 1.79 22.82 2.60
C THR A 325 0.44 22.13 2.83
N LEU A 326 -0.23 22.40 3.94
CA LEU A 326 -1.59 21.90 4.19
C LEU A 326 -2.62 22.38 3.14
N GLN A 327 -2.38 23.54 2.53
CA GLN A 327 -3.23 24.08 1.46
C GLN A 327 -2.92 23.47 0.09
N VAL A 328 -1.85 22.68 -0.02
CA VAL A 328 -1.40 22.09 -1.27
C VAL A 328 -2.08 20.75 -1.50
N SER A 329 -2.84 20.66 -2.59
CA SER A 329 -3.42 19.39 -3.05
C SER A 329 -2.34 18.45 -3.60
N PHE A 330 -2.63 17.15 -3.71
CA PHE A 330 -1.73 16.28 -4.45
C PHE A 330 -1.69 16.68 -5.93
N MET A 331 -2.80 17.20 -6.47
CA MET A 331 -2.82 17.76 -7.84
C MET A 331 -1.85 18.95 -7.98
N ASP A 332 -1.77 19.83 -6.99
CA ASP A 332 -0.79 20.91 -6.96
C ASP A 332 0.65 20.37 -6.94
N TYR A 333 0.93 19.36 -6.11
CA TYR A 333 2.23 18.68 -6.11
C TYR A 333 2.55 18.07 -7.47
N PHE A 334 1.57 17.40 -8.09
CA PHE A 334 1.72 16.83 -9.42
C PHE A 334 2.08 17.91 -10.44
N ASP A 335 1.32 19.00 -10.48
CA ASP A 335 1.45 20.05 -11.50
C ASP A 335 2.65 20.97 -11.29
N LYS A 336 3.02 21.23 -10.04
CA LYS A 336 4.03 22.25 -9.70
C LYS A 336 5.39 21.65 -9.35
N LEU A 337 5.47 20.37 -9.02
CA LEU A 337 6.73 19.70 -8.66
C LEU A 337 6.99 18.45 -9.51
N LEU A 338 6.13 17.43 -9.44
CA LEU A 338 6.42 16.12 -10.06
C LEU A 338 6.46 16.19 -11.59
N TYR A 339 5.44 16.73 -12.25
CA TYR A 339 5.41 16.83 -13.71
C TYR A 339 6.52 17.75 -14.26
N PRO A 340 6.77 18.94 -13.70
CA PRO A 340 7.95 19.75 -14.09
C PRO A 340 9.28 19.02 -13.93
N TYR A 341 9.46 18.27 -12.83
CA TYR A 341 10.64 17.43 -12.63
C TYR A 341 10.78 16.39 -13.75
N LEU A 342 9.72 15.63 -14.06
CA LEU A 342 9.74 14.61 -15.10
C LEU A 342 9.98 15.20 -16.50
N LYS A 343 9.35 16.34 -16.80
CA LYS A 343 9.56 17.06 -18.05
C LYS A 343 10.99 17.59 -18.20
N SER A 344 11.65 17.95 -17.09
CA SER A 344 13.07 18.34 -17.13
C SER A 344 14.00 17.17 -17.54
N LYS A 345 13.57 15.92 -17.29
CA LYS A 345 14.32 14.70 -17.65
C LYS A 345 13.96 14.21 -19.06
N ASN A 346 12.71 14.41 -19.47
CA ASN A 346 12.23 14.12 -20.82
C ASN A 346 11.38 15.28 -21.33
N PRO A 347 11.96 16.27 -22.05
CA PRO A 347 11.26 17.47 -22.51
C PRO A 347 10.03 17.19 -23.38
N ASP A 348 10.04 16.05 -24.09
CA ASP A 348 8.99 15.65 -25.01
C ASP A 348 7.79 14.99 -24.30
N CYS A 349 7.92 14.61 -23.02
CA CYS A 349 6.81 13.96 -22.31
C CYS A 349 5.66 14.94 -22.07
N THR A 350 4.46 14.49 -22.39
CA THR A 350 3.22 15.20 -22.11
C THR A 350 2.69 14.85 -20.72
N LYS A 351 1.87 15.75 -20.16
CA LYS A 351 1.19 15.51 -18.88
C LYS A 351 0.35 14.23 -18.93
N GLN A 352 -0.35 13.99 -20.04
CA GLN A 352 -1.20 12.81 -20.19
C GLN A 352 -0.37 11.52 -20.21
N GLU A 353 0.75 11.48 -20.93
CA GLU A 353 1.65 10.32 -20.92
C GLU A 353 2.17 10.01 -19.52
N VAL A 354 2.50 11.03 -18.73
CA VAL A 354 2.91 10.86 -17.33
C VAL A 354 1.77 10.24 -16.49
N ILE A 355 0.54 10.73 -16.65
CA ILE A 355 -0.65 10.17 -15.97
C ILE A 355 -0.88 8.71 -16.38
N ASP A 356 -0.77 8.40 -17.67
CA ASP A 356 -1.00 7.06 -18.21
C ASP A 356 0.06 6.07 -17.71
N LEU A 357 1.31 6.51 -17.58
CA LEU A 357 2.40 5.71 -17.00
C LEU A 357 2.22 5.44 -15.50
N MET A 358 1.44 6.27 -14.79
CA MET A 358 1.09 6.08 -13.38
C MET A 358 -0.14 5.17 -13.19
N SER A 359 -0.41 4.29 -14.14
CA SER A 359 -1.53 3.35 -14.14
C SER A 359 -1.09 1.91 -14.36
N LEU A 360 -1.82 0.94 -13.80
CA LEU A 360 -1.65 -0.50 -14.09
C LEU A 360 -1.84 -0.80 -15.58
N LYS A 361 -2.62 0.04 -16.28
CA LYS A 361 -2.82 -0.04 -17.74
C LYS A 361 -1.49 0.05 -18.51
N SER A 362 -0.50 0.79 -18.01
CA SER A 362 0.84 0.87 -18.62
C SER A 362 1.61 -0.46 -18.62
N ILE A 363 1.20 -1.42 -17.78
CA ILE A 363 1.83 -2.73 -17.63
C ILE A 363 0.83 -3.88 -17.85
N GLU A 364 -0.33 -3.60 -18.43
CA GLU A 364 -1.45 -4.53 -18.56
C GLU A 364 -1.07 -5.84 -19.26
N ASN A 365 -0.42 -5.76 -20.41
CA ASN A 365 0.03 -6.95 -21.15
C ASN A 365 0.94 -7.85 -20.30
N TYR A 366 1.78 -7.25 -19.44
CA TYR A 366 2.59 -8.01 -18.50
C TYR A 366 1.73 -8.65 -17.39
N LEU A 367 0.76 -7.92 -16.84
CA LEU A 367 -0.15 -8.42 -15.81
C LEU A 367 -1.07 -9.55 -16.30
N ILE A 368 -1.49 -9.51 -17.56
CA ILE A 368 -2.27 -10.58 -18.21
C ILE A 368 -1.39 -11.82 -18.39
N ALA A 369 -0.17 -11.65 -18.90
CA ALA A 369 0.71 -12.76 -19.23
C ALA A 369 1.29 -13.47 -17.99
N THR A 370 1.54 -12.72 -16.91
CA THR A 370 2.23 -13.26 -15.73
C THR A 370 1.29 -14.08 -14.82
N LYS A 371 1.74 -15.26 -14.42
CA LYS A 371 0.99 -16.15 -13.51
C LYS A 371 1.35 -15.95 -12.03
N LYS A 372 2.44 -15.24 -11.73
CA LYS A 372 2.98 -15.10 -10.36
C LYS A 372 2.32 -13.98 -9.54
N ILE A 373 1.57 -13.08 -10.18
CA ILE A 373 0.95 -11.93 -9.50
C ILE A 373 -0.54 -12.20 -9.32
N SER A 374 -1.04 -12.09 -8.10
CA SER A 374 -2.47 -12.11 -7.77
C SER A 374 -2.86 -10.81 -7.07
N LEU A 375 -4.16 -10.54 -7.02
CA LEU A 375 -4.70 -9.42 -6.24
C LEU A 375 -5.81 -9.85 -5.31
N VAL A 376 -5.91 -9.13 -4.19
CA VAL A 376 -7.12 -9.05 -3.38
C VAL A 376 -7.59 -7.60 -3.39
N THR A 377 -8.89 -7.37 -3.55
CA THR A 377 -9.48 -6.02 -3.46
C THR A 377 -10.92 -6.10 -2.94
N ASN A 378 -11.55 -4.95 -2.73
CA ASN A 378 -12.93 -4.84 -2.30
C ASN A 378 -13.76 -4.15 -3.38
N ALA A 379 -14.97 -4.65 -3.64
CA ALA A 379 -15.87 -4.06 -4.64
C ALA A 379 -16.30 -2.62 -4.28
N ASP A 380 -16.25 -2.26 -2.99
CA ASP A 380 -16.56 -0.95 -2.43
C ASP A 380 -15.30 -0.13 -2.10
N ASP A 381 -14.14 -0.46 -2.69
CA ASP A 381 -12.91 0.29 -2.44
C ASP A 381 -13.04 1.75 -2.90
N LEU A 382 -12.84 2.66 -1.95
CA LEU A 382 -13.09 4.09 -2.08
C LEU A 382 -12.16 4.80 -3.07
N ILE A 383 -11.01 4.20 -3.42
CA ILE A 383 -10.00 4.85 -4.28
C ILE A 383 -10.10 4.44 -5.75
N LEU A 384 -11.10 3.63 -6.11
CA LEU A 384 -11.31 3.12 -7.45
C LEU A 384 -12.45 3.87 -8.15
N LEU A 385 -12.29 4.11 -9.44
CA LEU A 385 -13.34 4.70 -10.28
C LEU A 385 -14.35 3.64 -10.74
N PRO A 386 -15.56 4.05 -11.17
CA PRO A 386 -16.46 3.17 -11.90
C PRO A 386 -15.73 2.49 -13.08
N GLY A 387 -15.84 1.16 -13.16
CA GLY A 387 -15.16 0.35 -14.18
C GLY A 387 -13.80 -0.24 -13.75
N ASP A 388 -13.15 0.30 -12.72
CA ASP A 388 -11.85 -0.21 -12.25
C ASP A 388 -11.94 -1.64 -11.68
N ILE A 389 -13.05 -1.98 -11.01
CA ILE A 389 -13.28 -3.35 -10.53
C ILE A 389 -13.43 -4.33 -11.70
N SER A 390 -14.16 -3.97 -12.75
CA SER A 390 -14.29 -4.77 -13.97
C SER A 390 -12.92 -4.95 -14.63
N TYR A 391 -12.16 -3.86 -14.76
CA TYR A 391 -10.79 -3.87 -15.28
C TYR A 391 -9.88 -4.85 -14.52
N LEU A 392 -9.86 -4.77 -13.19
CA LEU A 392 -9.08 -5.67 -12.35
C LEU A 392 -9.52 -7.13 -12.51
N SER A 393 -10.83 -7.38 -12.64
CA SER A 393 -11.35 -8.73 -12.88
C SER A 393 -10.93 -9.28 -14.24
N GLU A 394 -10.93 -8.46 -15.28
CA GLU A 394 -10.53 -8.85 -16.64
C GLU A 394 -9.03 -9.16 -16.74
N VAL A 395 -8.19 -8.29 -16.17
CA VAL A 395 -6.72 -8.43 -16.25
C VAL A 395 -6.21 -9.63 -15.45
N PHE A 396 -6.80 -9.89 -14.28
CA PHE A 396 -6.30 -10.92 -13.36
C PHE A 396 -7.08 -12.24 -13.46
N GLY A 397 -8.33 -12.24 -13.95
CA GLY A 397 -9.18 -13.43 -14.01
C GLY A 397 -9.25 -14.14 -12.66
N ASP A 398 -9.02 -15.45 -12.66
CA ASP A 398 -9.01 -16.29 -11.44
C ASP A 398 -7.95 -15.88 -10.40
N ARG A 399 -6.99 -15.02 -10.76
CA ARG A 399 -5.98 -14.47 -9.84
C ARG A 399 -6.49 -13.26 -9.04
N ALA A 400 -7.70 -12.78 -9.32
CA ALA A 400 -8.35 -11.73 -8.53
C ALA A 400 -9.30 -12.32 -7.49
N LYS A 401 -9.12 -11.92 -6.23
CA LYS A 401 -10.11 -12.12 -5.17
C LYS A 401 -10.76 -10.79 -4.83
N ILE A 402 -12.02 -10.62 -5.25
CA ILE A 402 -12.81 -9.42 -4.99
C ILE A 402 -13.77 -9.71 -3.84
N TYR A 403 -13.54 -9.11 -2.68
CA TYR A 403 -14.48 -9.19 -1.57
C TYR A 403 -15.64 -8.22 -1.83
N PRO A 404 -16.87 -8.56 -1.41
CA PRO A 404 -18.04 -7.73 -1.70
C PRO A 404 -18.03 -6.39 -0.94
N TRP A 405 -17.36 -6.32 0.22
CA TRP A 405 -17.16 -5.07 0.95
C TRP A 405 -15.93 -5.10 1.87
N GLY A 406 -15.51 -3.92 2.32
CA GLY A 406 -14.34 -3.75 3.20
C GLY A 406 -13.65 -2.40 3.09
N GLY A 407 -14.13 -1.52 2.19
CA GLY A 407 -13.54 -0.22 1.93
C GLY A 407 -12.09 -0.33 1.45
N HIS A 408 -11.29 0.69 1.69
CA HIS A 408 -9.87 0.67 1.36
C HIS A 408 -9.03 0.04 2.49
N CYS A 409 -8.63 -1.22 2.31
CA CYS A 409 -7.84 -2.01 3.29
C CYS A 409 -8.48 -2.18 4.68
N GLY A 410 -9.78 -1.94 4.86
CA GLY A 410 -10.43 -2.01 6.18
C GLY A 410 -10.53 -3.44 6.72
N ASN A 411 -10.80 -4.39 5.83
CA ASN A 411 -10.90 -5.81 6.12
C ASN A 411 -9.54 -6.55 6.08
N ILE A 412 -8.40 -5.84 6.01
CA ILE A 412 -7.08 -6.48 5.88
C ILE A 412 -6.73 -7.39 7.07
N GLY A 413 -7.23 -7.07 8.27
CA GLY A 413 -7.04 -7.86 9.49
C GLY A 413 -8.09 -8.96 9.69
N TYR A 414 -9.10 -9.05 8.82
CA TYR A 414 -10.18 -10.01 8.95
C TYR A 414 -9.65 -11.43 8.85
N LYS A 415 -10.03 -12.29 9.79
CA LYS A 415 -9.47 -13.65 9.95
C LYS A 415 -9.44 -14.45 8.63
N SER A 416 -10.54 -14.44 7.88
CA SER A 416 -10.65 -15.17 6.61
C SER A 416 -9.81 -14.56 5.49
N ASN A 417 -9.60 -13.24 5.51
CA ASN A 417 -8.76 -12.57 4.52
C ASN A 417 -7.28 -12.83 4.80
N ILE A 418 -6.86 -12.77 6.07
CA ILE A 418 -5.50 -13.14 6.50
C ILE A 418 -5.20 -14.60 6.12
N GLU A 419 -6.14 -15.51 6.38
CA GLU A 419 -6.01 -16.92 6.01
C GLU A 419 -5.87 -17.09 4.48
N TYR A 420 -6.72 -16.43 3.69
CA TYR A 420 -6.60 -16.44 2.23
C TYR A 420 -5.21 -15.95 1.76
N MET A 421 -4.75 -14.80 2.28
CA MET A 421 -3.46 -14.22 1.92
C MET A 421 -2.27 -15.13 2.30
N ILE A 422 -2.33 -15.80 3.46
CA ILE A 422 -1.30 -16.78 3.86
C ILE A 422 -1.33 -18.00 2.92
N ASN A 423 -2.51 -18.55 2.67
CA ASN A 423 -2.67 -19.74 1.84
C ASN A 423 -2.17 -19.51 0.41
N TYR A 424 -2.40 -18.32 -0.15
CA TYR A 424 -1.86 -17.93 -1.46
C TYR A 424 -0.35 -18.20 -1.60
N PHE A 425 0.44 -17.84 -0.58
CA PHE A 425 1.90 -18.03 -0.59
C PHE A 425 2.35 -19.44 -0.19
N GLN A 426 1.55 -20.18 0.60
CA GLN A 426 1.92 -21.53 1.06
C GLN A 426 1.57 -22.64 0.06
N ILE A 427 0.58 -22.45 -0.81
CA ILE A 427 0.25 -23.41 -1.86
C ILE A 427 1.45 -23.54 -2.80
N LYS A 428 2.08 -24.71 -2.84
CA LYS A 428 3.07 -25.04 -3.88
C LYS A 428 2.31 -25.35 -5.17
N ASP A 429 2.66 -24.69 -6.27
CA ASP A 429 2.18 -25.12 -7.59
C ASP A 429 2.69 -26.54 -7.83
N ASN A 430 1.81 -27.53 -7.83
CA ASN A 430 2.13 -28.92 -8.23
C ASN A 430 2.41 -29.05 -9.74
N ARG A 431 2.87 -27.99 -10.41
CA ARG A 431 3.05 -27.92 -11.87
C ARG A 431 4.52 -28.02 -12.31
N HIS A 432 5.30 -28.80 -11.57
CA HIS A 432 6.57 -29.36 -12.02
C HIS A 432 6.52 -30.89 -11.93
N GLY A 433 5.52 -31.47 -12.57
CA GLY A 433 5.32 -32.90 -12.68
C GLY A 433 4.54 -33.20 -13.95
N GLU A 434 5.20 -33.05 -15.08
CA GLU A 434 5.14 -33.92 -16.27
C GLU A 434 6.26 -33.54 -17.24
#